data_AF-A0A4U6TD81-F1
#
_entry.id   AF-A0A4U6TD81-F1
#
_cell.length_a   1.000
_cell.length_b   1.000
_cell.length_c   1.000
_cell.angle_alpha   90.00
_cell.angle_beta   90.00
_cell.angle_gamma   90.00
#
_symmetry.space_group_name_H-M   'P 1'
#
loop_
_entity.id
_entity.type
_entity.pdbx_description
1 polymer ?
#
loop_
_entity_poly.entity_id
_entity_poly.type
_entity_poly.pdbx_seq_one_letter_code
_entity_poly.pdbx_strand_id
1 'polypeptide(L)'
;MYIYLPDDRDGLPDLVHELSSNPVALLHGKVVPDRKVLVGELQIPKFDVSLQADVSRLLADLGLDLTLFRPAGHSFSEMVALAEADDEDMLPPMAVPSIIQQCSVRVNERGTVAAAATELEILGFGMGGPEPVVDFVADHPFLFFIKEDRSRVVLFAGQVLDPSSPR
;
A
#
# COMPACT_ATOMS: atom_id res chain seq x y z
N MET A 1 -3.92 -8.16 5.46
CA MET A 1 -3.37 -6.80 5.66
C MET A 1 -2.08 -6.93 6.45
N TYR A 2 -1.09 -6.11 6.15
CA TYR A 2 0.22 -6.11 6.79
C TYR A 2 0.46 -4.71 7.34
N ILE A 3 0.82 -4.59 8.61
CA ILE A 3 1.15 -3.33 9.27
C ILE A 3 2.60 -3.43 9.73
N TYR A 4 3.38 -2.42 9.38
CA TYR A 4 4.78 -2.28 9.77
C TYR A 4 4.87 -1.06 10.67
N LEU A 5 5.12 -1.33 11.95
CA LEU A 5 5.31 -0.34 12.99
C LEU A 5 6.81 -0.28 13.30
N PRO A 6 7.51 0.84 13.05
CA PRO A 6 8.88 1.03 13.50
C PRO A 6 8.99 0.93 15.03
N ASP A 7 10.17 0.59 15.55
CA ASP A 7 10.39 0.62 17.00
C ASP A 7 10.50 2.07 17.53
N ASP A 8 11.12 2.95 16.72
CA ASP A 8 11.27 4.37 17.03
C ASP A 8 10.05 5.18 16.55
N ARG A 9 9.58 6.12 17.38
CA ARG A 9 8.39 6.94 17.09
C ARG A 9 8.50 7.75 15.80
N ASP A 10 9.71 8.10 15.38
CA ASP A 10 10.02 8.85 14.16
C ASP A 10 10.73 7.99 13.09
N GLY A 11 10.73 6.66 13.24
CA GLY A 11 11.42 5.72 12.34
C GLY A 11 10.72 5.43 11.01
N LEU A 12 9.52 5.96 10.78
CA LEU A 12 8.77 5.72 9.53
C LEU A 12 9.53 6.15 8.25
N PRO A 13 10.20 7.32 8.19
CA PRO A 13 10.98 7.72 7.02
C PRO A 13 12.10 6.72 6.68
N ASP A 14 12.80 6.22 7.69
CA ASP A 14 13.88 5.24 7.52
C ASP A 14 13.33 3.91 7.02
N LEU A 15 12.21 3.45 7.58
CA LEU A 15 11.48 2.28 7.10
C LEU A 15 11.07 2.45 5.64
N VAL A 16 10.51 3.60 5.26
CA VAL A 16 10.12 3.88 3.87
C VAL A 16 11.34 3.88 2.95
N HIS A 17 12.47 4.44 3.40
CA HIS A 17 13.70 4.48 2.61
C HIS A 17 14.27 3.07 2.40
N GLU A 18 14.32 2.24 3.44
CA GLU A 18 14.77 0.84 3.37
C GLU A 18 13.91 0.05 2.38
N LEU A 19 12.59 0.17 2.51
CA LEU A 19 11.62 -0.51 1.66
C LEU A 19 11.69 -0.05 0.20
N SER A 20 11.93 1.24 -0.04
CA SER A 20 12.08 1.79 -1.39
C SER A 20 13.40 1.36 -2.04
N SER A 21 14.44 1.13 -1.24
CA SER A 21 15.75 0.70 -1.71
C SER A 21 15.78 -0.78 -2.10
N ASN A 22 14.82 -1.58 -1.62
CA ASN A 22 14.72 -3.00 -1.93
C ASN A 22 13.27 -3.44 -2.22
N PRO A 23 12.71 -3.06 -3.38
CA PRO A 23 11.33 -3.40 -3.75
C PRO A 23 11.09 -4.91 -3.86
N VAL A 24 12.13 -5.68 -4.15
CA VAL A 24 12.06 -7.15 -4.20
C VAL A 24 11.86 -7.73 -2.80
N ALA A 25 12.46 -7.16 -1.76
CA ALA A 25 12.26 -7.62 -0.38
C ALA A 25 10.80 -7.46 0.09
N LEU A 26 10.14 -6.37 -0.32
CA LEU A 26 8.71 -6.14 -0.06
C LEU A 26 7.81 -7.20 -0.71
N LEU A 27 8.04 -7.46 -2.01
CA LEU A 27 7.21 -8.37 -2.80
C LEU A 27 7.45 -9.83 -2.40
N HIS A 28 8.68 -10.19 -2.07
CA HIS A 28 9.06 -11.58 -1.76
C HIS A 28 9.07 -11.92 -0.27
N GLY A 29 8.63 -10.99 0.59
CA GLY A 29 8.35 -11.27 2.00
C GLY A 29 9.54 -11.28 2.95
N LYS A 30 10.72 -10.78 2.53
CA LYS A 30 11.89 -10.68 3.42
C LYS A 30 11.72 -9.68 4.57
N VAL A 31 10.80 -8.73 4.42
CA VAL A 31 10.48 -7.73 5.46
C VAL A 31 9.55 -8.32 6.53
N VAL A 32 8.87 -9.44 6.22
CA VAL A 32 8.08 -10.15 7.23
C VAL A 32 9.04 -11.04 8.01
N PRO A 33 9.09 -10.95 9.36
CA PRO A 33 9.95 -11.81 10.15
C PRO A 33 9.71 -13.29 9.84
N ASP A 34 10.77 -14.04 9.60
CA ASP A 34 10.70 -15.50 9.35
C ASP A 34 10.15 -16.26 10.57
N ARG A 35 10.28 -15.67 11.76
CA ARG A 35 9.80 -16.23 13.01
C ARG A 35 8.52 -15.55 13.46
N LYS A 36 7.46 -16.33 13.60
CA LYS A 36 6.26 -15.90 14.32
C LYS A 36 6.59 -15.77 15.81
N VAL A 37 6.06 -14.74 16.45
CA VAL A 37 6.17 -14.52 17.90
C VAL A 37 4.77 -14.36 18.47
N LEU A 38 4.63 -14.66 19.76
CA LEU A 38 3.39 -14.40 20.47
C LEU A 38 3.21 -12.90 20.63
N VAL A 39 2.02 -12.41 20.26
CA VAL A 39 1.65 -11.00 20.48
C VAL A 39 0.93 -10.91 21.82
N GLY A 40 1.41 -10.02 22.68
CA GLY A 40 0.78 -9.70 23.95
C GLY A 40 -0.37 -8.72 23.73
N GLU A 41 -0.14 -7.46 24.08
CA GLU A 41 -1.08 -6.38 23.79
C GLU A 41 -1.11 -6.06 22.29
N LEU A 42 -2.31 -6.06 21.69
CA LEU A 42 -2.52 -5.68 20.29
C LEU A 42 -3.46 -4.48 20.23
N GLN A 43 -2.92 -3.32 19.85
CA GLN A 43 -3.69 -2.10 19.61
C GLN A 43 -3.41 -1.57 18.21
N ILE A 44 -4.45 -1.53 17.38
CA ILE A 44 -4.43 -0.92 16.05
C ILE A 44 -5.54 0.13 16.01
N PRO A 45 -5.23 1.40 15.72
CA PRO A 45 -6.24 2.45 15.67
C PRO A 45 -7.21 2.22 14.50
N LYS A 46 -8.45 2.68 14.66
CA LYS A 46 -9.36 2.86 13.53
C LYS A 46 -8.85 4.02 12.70
N PHE A 47 -8.92 3.89 11.38
CA PHE A 47 -8.54 4.97 10.48
C PHE A 47 -9.34 4.95 9.19
N ASP A 48 -9.55 6.14 8.63
CA ASP A 48 -10.07 6.38 7.29
C ASP A 48 -9.05 7.23 6.52
N VAL A 49 -8.41 6.61 5.54
CA VAL A 49 -7.43 7.26 4.67
C VAL A 49 -8.03 7.32 3.27
N SER A 50 -8.15 8.53 2.73
CA SER A 50 -8.56 8.76 1.36
C SER A 50 -7.56 9.64 0.63
N LEU A 51 -7.33 9.33 -0.64
CA LEU A 51 -6.46 10.06 -1.54
C LEU A 51 -7.21 10.30 -2.84
N GLN A 52 -7.18 11.53 -3.33
CA GLN A 52 -7.52 11.87 -4.70
C GLN A 52 -6.37 12.72 -5.24
N ALA A 53 -5.65 12.19 -6.21
CA ALA A 53 -4.46 12.84 -6.75
C ALA A 53 -4.48 12.81 -8.28
N ASP A 54 -4.08 13.91 -8.89
CA ASP A 54 -3.68 13.92 -10.29
C ASP A 54 -2.25 13.38 -10.37
N VAL A 55 -2.11 12.19 -10.95
CA VAL A 55 -0.83 11.47 -11.05
C VAL A 55 -0.15 11.68 -12.40
N SER A 56 -0.68 12.56 -13.25
CA SER A 56 -0.14 12.82 -14.59
C SER A 56 1.33 13.21 -14.57
N ARG A 57 1.71 14.13 -13.67
CA ARG A 57 3.10 14.58 -13.53
C ARG A 57 4.00 13.46 -13.02
N LEU A 58 3.54 12.70 -12.03
CA LEU A 58 4.30 11.57 -11.49
C LEU A 58 4.55 10.50 -12.54
N LEU A 59 3.55 10.17 -13.36
CA LEU A 59 3.70 9.21 -14.45
C LEU A 59 4.64 9.75 -15.55
N ALA A 60 4.56 11.04 -15.86
CA ALA A 60 5.49 11.69 -16.79
C ALA A 60 6.95 11.62 -16.28
N ASP A 61 7.17 11.91 -14.99
CA ASP A 61 8.49 11.81 -14.36
C ASP A 61 9.01 10.36 -14.33
N LEU A 62 8.11 9.37 -14.28
CA LEU A 62 8.42 7.94 -14.39
C LEU A 62 8.65 7.46 -15.84
N GLY A 63 8.57 8.36 -16.83
CA GLY A 63 8.88 8.06 -18.23
C GLY A 63 7.66 7.79 -19.12
N LEU A 64 6.43 8.03 -18.63
CA LEU A 64 5.27 8.09 -19.51
C LEU A 64 5.42 9.29 -20.46
N ASP A 65 5.34 9.05 -21.76
CA ASP A 65 5.67 10.07 -22.76
C ASP A 65 4.85 11.37 -22.57
N LEU A 66 5.52 12.52 -22.61
CA LEU A 66 4.88 13.82 -22.55
C LEU A 66 3.94 14.09 -23.73
N THR A 67 4.10 13.37 -24.84
CA THR A 67 3.16 13.40 -25.96
C THR A 67 1.77 12.87 -25.57
N LEU A 68 1.67 12.02 -24.55
CA LEU A 68 0.40 11.53 -23.99
C LEU A 68 -0.43 12.68 -23.41
N PHE A 69 0.24 13.68 -22.84
CA PHE A 69 -0.38 14.81 -22.12
C PHE A 69 -0.51 16.08 -22.98
N ARG A 70 0.05 16.11 -24.20
CA ARG A 70 0.01 17.25 -25.10
C ARG A 70 -0.76 16.88 -26.36
N PRO A 71 -1.62 17.77 -26.89
CA PRO A 71 -2.26 17.53 -28.18
C PRO A 71 -1.20 17.49 -29.29
N ALA A 72 -0.73 16.30 -29.64
CA ALA A 72 0.32 16.08 -30.62
C ALA A 72 0.04 14.80 -31.42
N GLY A 73 -0.26 14.96 -32.71
CA GLY A 73 -0.50 13.85 -33.63
C GLY A 73 -1.72 13.00 -33.31
N HIS A 74 -1.71 11.76 -33.78
CA HIS A 74 -2.84 10.82 -33.76
C HIS A 74 -2.63 9.65 -32.79
N SER A 75 -1.86 9.84 -31.71
CA SER A 75 -1.41 8.75 -30.81
C SER A 75 -2.51 7.93 -30.13
N PHE A 76 -3.78 8.34 -30.23
CA PHE A 76 -4.94 7.64 -29.64
C PHE A 76 -6.00 7.25 -30.69
N SER A 77 -5.68 7.28 -31.98
CA SER A 77 -6.63 6.96 -33.06
C SER A 77 -7.28 5.58 -32.90
N GLU A 78 -6.55 4.58 -32.40
CA GLU A 78 -7.10 3.23 -32.14
C GLU A 78 -8.06 3.17 -30.95
N MET A 79 -7.99 4.12 -30.01
CA MET A 79 -8.88 4.16 -28.83
C MET A 79 -10.22 4.83 -29.12
N VAL A 80 -10.30 5.61 -30.19
CA VAL A 80 -11.52 6.31 -30.59
C VAL A 80 -11.98 5.72 -31.90
N ALA A 81 -13.10 4.99 -31.87
CA ALA A 81 -13.77 4.55 -33.08
C ALA A 81 -14.36 5.77 -33.80
N LEU A 82 -13.53 6.46 -34.56
CA LEU A 82 -13.95 7.56 -35.42
C LEU A 82 -14.47 6.92 -36.68
N ALA A 83 -15.80 6.83 -36.76
CA ALA A 83 -16.50 6.36 -37.94
C ALA A 83 -16.06 7.22 -39.14
N GLU A 84 -15.39 6.56 -40.09
CA GLU A 84 -15.20 7.02 -41.46
C GLU A 84 -14.45 8.37 -41.62
N ALA A 85 -13.27 8.49 -41.02
CA ALA A 85 -12.26 9.41 -41.52
C ALA A 85 -11.29 8.62 -42.41
N ASP A 86 -11.54 8.60 -43.73
CA ASP A 86 -10.64 8.01 -44.74
C ASP A 86 -9.30 8.75 -44.86
N ASP A 87 -9.17 9.92 -44.20
CA ASP A 87 -7.95 10.73 -44.12
C ASP A 87 -7.46 10.82 -42.67
N GLU A 88 -6.28 10.23 -42.38
CA GLU A 88 -5.60 10.35 -41.08
C GLU A 88 -5.35 11.82 -40.71
N ASP A 89 -5.13 12.71 -41.69
CA ASP A 89 -4.87 14.14 -41.50
C ASP A 89 -6.09 14.96 -41.00
N MET A 90 -7.30 14.39 -41.01
CA MET A 90 -8.52 15.06 -40.50
C MET A 90 -8.82 14.79 -39.02
N LEU A 91 -8.06 13.89 -38.38
CA LEU A 91 -8.27 13.56 -36.98
C LEU A 91 -7.83 14.72 -36.07
N PRO A 92 -8.69 15.20 -35.15
CA PRO A 92 -8.29 16.25 -34.22
C PRO A 92 -7.14 15.75 -33.33
N PRO A 93 -6.18 16.62 -32.95
CA PRO A 93 -5.11 16.23 -32.06
C PRO A 93 -5.69 15.81 -30.70
N MET A 94 -5.32 14.60 -30.26
CA MET A 94 -5.84 14.01 -29.02
C MET A 94 -4.76 13.98 -27.94
N ALA A 95 -5.18 14.12 -26.69
CA ALA A 95 -4.33 14.04 -25.51
C ALA A 95 -5.14 13.58 -24.30
N VAL A 96 -4.46 12.96 -23.34
CA VAL A 96 -4.99 12.70 -22.00
C VAL A 96 -4.60 13.90 -21.13
N PRO A 97 -5.53 14.81 -20.80
CA PRO A 97 -5.17 16.04 -20.09
C PRO A 97 -4.80 15.79 -18.62
N SER A 98 -5.38 14.76 -18.00
CA SER A 98 -5.17 14.42 -16.61
C SER A 98 -5.50 12.96 -16.31
N ILE A 99 -4.77 12.34 -15.39
CA ILE A 99 -5.01 11.01 -14.86
C ILE A 99 -5.27 11.15 -13.36
N ILE A 100 -6.53 10.94 -12.96
CA ILE A 100 -6.94 11.06 -11.55
C ILE A 100 -6.99 9.68 -10.91
N GLN A 101 -6.21 9.49 -9.86
CA GLN A 101 -6.28 8.30 -9.01
C GLN A 101 -7.00 8.65 -7.71
N GLN A 102 -8.10 7.94 -7.44
CA GLN A 102 -8.86 8.06 -6.20
C GLN A 102 -8.85 6.73 -5.45
N CYS A 103 -8.50 6.75 -4.17
CA CYS A 103 -8.42 5.58 -3.31
C CYS A 103 -8.96 5.91 -1.93
N SER A 104 -9.60 4.94 -1.27
CA SER A 104 -10.04 5.05 0.12
C SER A 104 -9.89 3.71 0.82
N VAL A 105 -9.32 3.74 2.02
CA VAL A 105 -9.15 2.60 2.91
C VAL A 105 -9.71 2.98 4.28
N ARG A 106 -10.72 2.24 4.72
CA ARG A 106 -11.31 2.39 6.05
C ARG A 106 -11.12 1.12 6.85
N VAL A 107 -10.45 1.23 7.99
CA VAL A 107 -10.26 0.13 8.95
C VAL A 107 -11.13 0.36 10.16
N ASN A 108 -11.98 -0.62 10.46
CA ASN A 108 -12.88 -0.62 11.61
C ASN A 108 -12.94 -2.03 12.24
N GLU A 109 -13.51 -2.12 13.45
CA GLU A 109 -13.66 -3.39 14.18
C GLU A 109 -14.66 -4.36 13.53
N ARG A 110 -15.58 -3.86 12.70
CA ARG A 110 -16.62 -4.68 12.07
C ARG A 110 -16.10 -5.48 10.87
N GLY A 111 -14.97 -5.09 10.30
CA GLY A 111 -14.41 -5.65 9.05
C GLY A 111 -13.23 -6.62 9.22
N THR A 112 -12.74 -6.88 10.43
CA THR A 112 -11.72 -7.91 10.69
C THR A 112 -11.91 -8.41 12.12
N VAL A 113 -12.64 -9.52 12.27
CA VAL A 113 -12.84 -10.19 13.57
C VAL A 113 -11.50 -10.81 13.99
N ALA A 114 -10.66 -10.01 14.65
CA ALA A 114 -9.50 -10.51 15.37
C ALA A 114 -9.93 -10.93 16.79
N ALA A 115 -10.70 -12.02 16.87
CA ALA A 115 -10.85 -12.75 18.13
C ALA A 115 -9.70 -13.75 18.22
N ALA A 116 -8.51 -13.28 18.57
CA ALA A 116 -7.38 -14.15 18.90
C ALA A 116 -7.26 -14.30 20.41
N ALA A 117 -8.19 -15.03 21.02
CA ALA A 117 -7.99 -15.58 22.36
C ALA A 117 -7.20 -16.88 22.18
N THR A 118 -5.88 -16.82 22.31
CA THR A 118 -5.04 -18.03 22.35
C THR A 118 -4.83 -18.39 23.82
N GLU A 119 -5.72 -19.21 24.38
CA GLU A 119 -5.47 -19.85 25.68
C GLU A 119 -4.44 -20.97 25.46
N LEU A 120 -3.25 -20.83 26.05
CA LEU A 120 -2.20 -21.84 25.95
C LEU A 120 -2.21 -22.69 27.22
N GLU A 121 -2.78 -23.89 27.14
CA GLU A 121 -2.56 -24.96 28.11
C GLU A 121 -1.13 -25.49 27.92
N ILE A 122 -0.20 -25.10 28.80
CA ILE A 122 1.17 -25.63 28.77
C ILE A 122 1.17 -27.02 29.43
N LEU A 123 1.07 -28.07 28.60
CA LEU A 123 1.45 -29.43 28.93
C LEU A 123 2.67 -29.82 28.09
N GLY A 124 3.85 -29.91 28.71
CA GLY A 124 4.98 -30.62 28.10
C GLY A 124 6.36 -30.02 28.35
N PHE A 125 7.22 -30.85 28.95
CA PHE A 125 8.63 -30.62 29.22
C PHE A 125 9.45 -30.40 27.94
N GLY A 126 10.21 -29.30 27.88
CA GLY A 126 11.23 -29.07 26.86
C GLY A 126 12.16 -27.92 27.26
N MET A 127 13.48 -28.13 27.19
CA MET A 127 14.49 -27.10 27.46
C MET A 127 14.50 -26.05 26.33
N GLY A 128 13.63 -25.05 26.44
CA GLY A 128 13.67 -23.81 25.67
C GLY A 128 13.11 -22.71 26.56
N GLY A 129 13.81 -21.58 26.71
CA GLY A 129 13.30 -20.44 27.46
C GLY A 129 11.94 -19.98 26.90
N PRO A 130 11.12 -19.27 27.69
CA PRO A 130 9.83 -18.78 27.22
C PRO A 130 10.01 -17.99 25.92
N GLU A 131 9.18 -18.27 24.90
CA GLU A 131 9.18 -17.47 23.67
C GLU A 131 8.91 -16.00 24.03
N PRO A 132 9.67 -15.04 23.46
CA PRO A 132 9.44 -13.63 23.74
C PRO A 132 8.04 -13.24 23.25
N VAL A 133 7.27 -12.69 24.17
CA VAL A 133 5.99 -12.04 23.90
C VAL A 133 6.30 -10.59 23.53
N VAL A 134 5.74 -10.12 22.42
CA VAL A 134 5.94 -8.74 21.92
C VAL A 134 4.60 -8.03 21.88
N ASP A 135 4.53 -6.83 22.46
CA ASP A 135 3.36 -5.97 22.35
C ASP A 135 3.38 -5.24 21.00
N PHE A 136 2.25 -5.21 20.31
CA PHE A 136 2.05 -4.46 19.07
C PHE A 136 1.04 -3.34 19.31
N VAL A 137 1.55 -2.15 19.64
CA VAL A 137 0.74 -0.96 19.94
C VAL A 137 1.06 0.12 18.93
N ALA A 138 0.22 0.27 17.90
CA ALA A 138 0.39 1.26 16.84
C ALA A 138 0.00 2.68 17.28
N ASP A 139 0.79 3.25 18.19
CA ASP A 139 0.59 4.59 18.80
C ASP A 139 1.40 5.72 18.14
N HIS A 140 2.12 5.41 17.06
CA HIS A 140 2.93 6.36 16.29
C HIS A 140 2.93 6.00 14.80
N PRO A 141 3.51 6.83 13.90
CA PRO A 141 3.40 6.65 12.46
C PRO A 141 3.78 5.26 11.97
N PHE A 142 2.92 4.65 11.15
CA PHE A 142 3.14 3.30 10.62
C PHE A 142 2.78 3.18 9.13
N LEU A 143 3.28 2.12 8.51
CA LEU A 143 3.01 1.77 7.12
C LEU A 143 2.08 0.57 7.05
N PHE A 144 1.16 0.54 6.08
CA PHE A 144 0.32 -0.62 5.83
C PHE A 144 0.30 -1.02 4.36
N PHE A 145 0.11 -2.33 4.14
CA PHE A 145 -0.13 -2.91 2.83
C PHE A 145 -1.35 -3.84 2.86
N ILE A 146 -2.16 -3.76 1.81
CA ILE A 146 -3.15 -4.77 1.46
C ILE A 146 -2.58 -5.52 0.26
N LYS A 147 -2.16 -6.77 0.47
CA LYS A 147 -1.59 -7.61 -0.59
C LYS A 147 -2.36 -8.92 -0.69
N GLU A 148 -2.39 -9.47 -1.90
CA GLU A 148 -2.84 -10.84 -2.13
C GLU A 148 -1.73 -11.81 -1.74
N ASP A 149 -2.01 -12.78 -0.86
CA ASP A 149 -0.96 -13.62 -0.29
C ASP A 149 -0.31 -14.59 -1.28
N ARG A 150 -1.04 -15.02 -2.32
CA ARG A 150 -0.54 -15.96 -3.33
C ARG A 150 0.34 -15.28 -4.38
N SER A 151 -0.20 -14.25 -5.04
CA SER A 151 0.52 -13.53 -6.10
C SER A 151 1.54 -12.54 -5.56
N ARG A 152 1.41 -12.16 -4.27
CA ARG A 152 2.16 -11.09 -3.60
C ARG A 152 1.89 -9.69 -4.18
N VAL A 153 0.88 -9.54 -5.03
CA VAL A 153 0.50 -8.24 -5.60
C VAL A 153 0.02 -7.31 -4.49
N VAL A 154 0.58 -6.11 -4.47
CA VAL A 154 0.14 -5.02 -3.60
C VAL A 154 -1.07 -4.35 -4.23
N LEU A 155 -2.22 -4.43 -3.54
CA LEU A 155 -3.47 -3.78 -3.93
C LEU A 155 -3.55 -2.35 -3.38
N PHE A 156 -3.12 -2.17 -2.13
CA PHE A 156 -3.03 -0.87 -1.49
C PHE A 156 -1.74 -0.76 -0.68
N ALA A 157 -1.14 0.43 -0.71
CA ALA A 157 -0.04 0.84 0.16
C ALA A 157 -0.39 2.22 0.73
N GLY A 158 -0.14 2.43 2.01
CA GLY A 158 -0.43 3.70 2.64
C GLY A 158 0.27 3.87 3.97
N GLN A 159 0.37 5.12 4.41
CA GLN A 159 0.97 5.50 5.69
C GLN A 159 -0.10 6.16 6.56
N VAL A 160 -0.04 5.88 7.86
CA VAL A 160 -0.83 6.59 8.87
C VAL A 160 0.16 7.43 9.66
N LEU A 161 0.13 8.75 9.47
CA LEU A 161 1.07 9.68 10.12
C LEU A 161 0.59 10.16 11.49
N ASP A 162 -0.71 10.10 11.74
CA ASP A 162 -1.30 10.43 13.03
C ASP A 162 -2.32 9.36 13.42
N PRO A 163 -1.92 8.38 14.24
CA PRO A 163 -2.80 7.33 14.75
C PRO A 163 -3.71 7.79 15.89
N SER A 164 -3.49 9.00 16.44
CA SER A 164 -4.23 9.53 17.59
C SER A 164 -5.50 10.29 17.22
N SER A 165 -5.62 10.72 15.96
CA SER A 165 -6.79 11.44 15.46
C SER A 165 -7.94 10.47 15.13
N PRO A 166 -9.07 10.49 15.86
CA PRO A 166 -10.26 9.75 15.44
C PRO A 166 -10.81 10.37 14.14
N ARG A 167 -10.75 9.64 13.03
CA ARG A 167 -11.44 9.97 11.77
C ARG A 167 -12.30 8.82 11.31
#